data_AF-A0A6C1XYS3-F1
#
_entry.id   AF-A0A6C1XYS3-F1
#
_cell.length_a   1.000
_cell.length_b   1.000
_cell.length_c   1.000
_cell.angle_alpha   90.00
_cell.angle_beta   90.00
_cell.angle_gamma   90.00
#
_symmetry.space_group_name_H-M   'P 1'
#
loop_
_entity.id
_entity.type
_entity.pdbx_description
1 polymer ?
#
loop_
_entity_poly.entity_id
_entity_poly.type
_entity_poly.pdbx_seq_one_letter_code
_entity_poly.pdbx_strand_id
1 'polypeptide(L)'
;MIYLVTGTTGAKKTAYVVSILDKIEIDNKVNIAKNPTIYQKNLDILTKHDLLSELAYYVDEQGSGDTYRQEIIVLPDDYYHMLGVGDYDFLRPDDYFKRSARFNKMIGRIHDKHGDLGLSAILPVRTIYTNIEALKIDYVRFLLPDWRDCPDGSLIVIDEVQLVHPYSDIKDRSNPIITELSVHRHRGFDFYLITQSAGNLHVLIKDLVYTHYHATVPYGFQTKIYQYGEFKSNPNARTVKLTAEDSFSFTPSQHIFKLYKSTNINTAKSRLPIRRLVILFAFVGFGIFLVSYALFDTK
;
A
#
# COMPACT_ATOMS: atom_id res chain seq x y z
N MET A 1 7.46 1.33 -3.52
CA MET A 1 6.49 0.97 -4.57
C MET A 1 5.40 2.03 -4.64
N ILE A 2 4.92 2.34 -5.84
CA ILE A 2 3.84 3.34 -6.03
C ILE A 2 2.59 2.63 -6.54
N TYR A 3 1.52 2.68 -5.74
CA TYR A 3 0.21 2.13 -6.02
C TYR A 3 -0.76 3.25 -6.38
N LEU A 4 -1.38 3.16 -7.55
CA LEU A 4 -2.45 4.07 -7.95
C LEU A 4 -3.81 3.40 -7.71
N VAL A 5 -4.71 4.07 -7.00
CA VAL A 5 -6.08 3.58 -6.77
C VAL A 5 -7.07 4.56 -7.35
N THR A 6 -7.71 4.19 -8.46
CA THR A 6 -8.69 5.02 -9.15
C THR A 6 -10.09 4.45 -9.02
N GLY A 7 -11.11 5.29 -9.14
CA GLY A 7 -12.49 4.84 -9.20
C GLY A 7 -13.47 6.00 -9.15
N THR A 8 -14.63 5.83 -9.75
CA THR A 8 -15.67 6.86 -9.69
C THR A 8 -16.17 7.06 -8.26
N THR A 9 -16.82 8.18 -7.99
CA THR A 9 -17.49 8.45 -6.71
C THR A 9 -18.40 7.29 -6.33
N GLY A 10 -18.34 6.86 -5.06
CA GLY A 10 -19.09 5.70 -4.56
C GLY A 10 -18.47 4.33 -4.86
N ALA A 11 -17.35 4.25 -5.59
CA ALA A 11 -16.68 2.97 -5.88
C ALA A 11 -15.90 2.36 -4.72
N LYS A 12 -15.92 2.98 -3.54
CA LYS A 12 -15.24 2.50 -2.31
C LYS A 12 -13.71 2.40 -2.45
N LYS A 13 -13.12 3.24 -3.32
CA LYS A 13 -11.66 3.34 -3.53
C LYS A 13 -10.88 3.64 -2.24
N THR A 14 -11.33 4.64 -1.47
CA THR A 14 -10.73 4.99 -0.17
C THR A 14 -10.90 3.87 0.83
N ALA A 15 -12.09 3.22 0.88
CA ALA A 15 -12.32 2.07 1.76
C ALA A 15 -11.37 0.89 1.45
N TYR A 16 -11.05 0.66 0.18
CA TYR A 16 -10.08 -0.36 -0.22
C TYR A 16 -8.70 -0.05 0.35
N VAL A 17 -8.21 1.18 0.20
CA VAL A 17 -6.92 1.56 0.79
C VAL A 17 -6.96 1.50 2.31
N VAL A 18 -8.01 2.01 2.97
CA VAL A 18 -8.16 1.91 4.43
C VAL A 18 -8.10 0.45 4.92
N SER A 19 -8.66 -0.51 4.17
CA SER A 19 -8.53 -1.94 4.52
C SER A 19 -7.10 -2.47 4.44
N ILE A 20 -6.28 -1.91 3.54
CA ILE A 20 -4.85 -2.22 3.47
C ILE A 20 -4.12 -1.61 4.66
N LEU A 21 -4.41 -0.35 5.00
CA LEU A 21 -3.78 0.34 6.13
C LEU A 21 -4.10 -0.33 7.45
N ASP A 22 -5.35 -0.74 7.65
CA ASP A 22 -5.79 -1.48 8.84
C ASP A 22 -5.01 -2.79 9.00
N LYS A 23 -4.87 -3.55 7.90
CA LYS A 23 -4.06 -4.77 7.90
C LYS A 23 -2.58 -4.50 8.23
N ILE A 24 -1.97 -3.48 7.61
CA ILE A 24 -0.57 -3.11 7.87
C ILE A 24 -0.39 -2.73 9.35
N GLU A 25 -1.35 -2.03 9.93
CA GLU A 25 -1.27 -1.63 11.32
C GLU A 25 -1.46 -2.82 12.29
N ILE A 26 -2.33 -3.77 11.96
CA ILE A 26 -2.43 -5.04 12.67
C ILE A 26 -1.09 -5.80 12.62
N ASP A 27 -0.48 -5.89 11.44
CA ASP A 27 0.81 -6.53 11.25
C ASP A 27 1.93 -5.81 12.03
N ASN A 28 1.94 -4.47 12.04
CA ASN A 28 2.86 -3.67 12.85
C ASN A 28 2.75 -4.01 14.34
N LYS A 29 1.53 -4.09 14.90
CA LYS A 29 1.31 -4.44 16.31
C LYS A 29 1.82 -5.84 16.63
N VAL A 30 1.55 -6.80 15.75
CA VAL A 30 2.07 -8.18 15.87
C VAL A 30 3.60 -8.20 15.85
N ASN A 31 4.22 -7.41 14.97
CA ASN A 31 5.67 -7.33 14.84
C ASN A 31 6.31 -6.69 16.07
N ILE A 32 5.75 -5.59 16.58
CA ILE A 32 6.22 -4.92 17.81
C ILE A 32 6.17 -5.87 19.00
N ALA A 33 5.10 -6.65 19.16
CA ALA A 33 5.00 -7.61 20.26
C ALA A 33 6.03 -8.76 20.16
N LYS A 34 6.44 -9.14 18.95
CA LYS A 34 7.38 -10.25 18.70
C LYS A 34 8.85 -9.83 18.73
N ASN A 35 9.15 -8.61 18.29
CA ASN A 35 10.51 -8.14 18.08
C ASN A 35 11.39 -8.14 19.35
N PRO A 36 10.89 -7.83 20.57
CA PRO A 36 11.69 -7.93 21.79
C PRO A 36 12.25 -9.33 22.04
N THR A 37 11.43 -10.35 21.85
CA THR A 37 11.85 -11.76 22.02
C THR A 37 12.89 -12.14 20.98
N ILE A 38 12.71 -11.71 19.72
CA ILE A 38 13.69 -11.93 18.64
C ILE A 38 15.01 -11.22 18.97
N TYR A 39 14.92 -9.97 19.38
CA TYR A 39 16.06 -9.13 19.72
C TYR A 39 16.86 -9.73 20.88
N GLN A 40 16.20 -10.10 21.99
CA GLN A 40 16.87 -10.72 23.14
C GLN A 40 17.54 -12.04 22.76
N LYS A 41 16.85 -12.92 22.01
CA LYS A 41 17.44 -14.18 21.53
C LYS A 41 18.71 -13.93 20.71
N ASN A 42 18.70 -12.91 19.83
CA ASN A 42 19.87 -12.56 19.04
C ASN A 42 21.02 -12.04 19.92
N LEU A 43 20.72 -11.20 20.92
CA LEU A 43 21.74 -10.74 21.87
C LEU A 43 22.36 -11.90 22.64
N ASP A 44 21.58 -12.87 23.09
CA ASP A 44 22.07 -14.04 23.81
C ASP A 44 23.02 -14.88 22.93
N ILE A 45 22.66 -15.09 21.66
CA ILE A 45 23.51 -15.78 20.67
C ILE A 45 24.81 -14.99 20.46
N LEU A 46 24.73 -13.69 20.19
CA LEU A 46 25.91 -12.86 19.94
C LEU A 46 26.83 -12.82 21.16
N THR A 47 26.28 -12.74 22.37
CA THR A 47 27.04 -12.77 23.62
C THR A 47 27.77 -14.10 23.79
N LYS A 48 27.09 -15.23 23.55
CA LYS A 48 27.67 -16.58 23.64
C LYS A 48 28.85 -16.78 22.68
N HIS A 49 28.81 -16.12 21.54
CA HIS A 49 29.84 -16.21 20.50
C HIS A 49 30.89 -15.08 20.56
N ASP A 50 30.83 -14.17 21.55
CA ASP A 50 31.71 -13.00 21.68
C ASP A 50 31.63 -12.03 20.47
N LEU A 51 30.43 -11.89 19.90
CA LEU A 51 30.16 -11.09 18.69
C LEU A 51 29.27 -9.86 18.94
N LEU A 52 29.03 -9.48 20.20
CA LEU A 52 28.25 -8.27 20.51
C LEU A 52 28.86 -6.99 19.90
N SER A 53 30.19 -6.93 19.80
CA SER A 53 30.92 -5.81 19.20
C SER A 53 30.61 -5.60 17.72
N GLU A 54 30.12 -6.62 17.01
CA GLU A 54 29.62 -6.48 15.63
C GLU A 54 28.37 -5.59 15.56
N LEU A 55 27.67 -5.37 16.69
CA LEU A 55 26.54 -4.45 16.78
C LEU A 55 26.93 -2.97 16.97
N ALA A 56 28.17 -2.68 17.36
CA ALA A 56 28.62 -1.33 17.70
C ALA A 56 28.90 -0.43 16.48
N TYR A 57 28.87 -0.98 15.27
CA TYR A 57 29.13 -0.22 14.05
C TYR A 57 28.39 -0.79 12.86
N TYR A 58 28.05 0.06 11.90
CA TYR A 58 27.64 -0.36 10.57
C TYR A 58 28.60 0.17 9.51
N VAL A 59 28.64 -0.53 8.37
CA VAL A 59 29.41 -0.13 7.20
C VAL A 59 28.45 0.48 6.19
N ASP A 60 28.64 1.77 5.92
CA ASP A 60 27.97 2.47 4.84
C ASP A 60 28.78 2.35 3.56
N GLU A 61 28.12 1.94 2.48
CA GLU A 61 28.76 1.68 1.19
C GLU A 61 28.32 2.78 0.23
N GLN A 62 29.26 3.62 -0.16
CA GLN A 62 29.00 4.77 -1.03
C GLN A 62 29.83 4.68 -2.32
N GLY A 63 29.33 5.32 -3.37
CA GLY A 63 29.99 5.38 -4.67
C GLY A 63 29.80 4.12 -5.51
N SER A 64 30.50 4.06 -6.64
CA SER A 64 30.49 2.93 -7.57
C SER A 64 31.85 2.80 -8.25
N GLY A 65 32.31 1.57 -8.47
CA GLY A 65 33.57 1.29 -9.16
C GLY A 65 34.79 1.90 -8.47
N ASP A 66 35.49 2.80 -9.18
CA ASP A 66 36.67 3.52 -8.71
C ASP A 66 36.38 4.51 -7.57
N THR A 67 35.12 4.92 -7.40
CA THR A 67 34.68 5.78 -6.29
C THR A 67 34.10 5.01 -5.10
N TYR A 68 34.07 3.67 -5.17
CA TYR A 68 33.54 2.85 -4.09
C TYR A 68 34.35 3.07 -2.81
N ARG A 69 33.66 3.43 -1.74
CA ARG A 69 34.23 3.62 -0.42
C ARG A 69 33.33 3.02 0.65
N GLN A 70 33.96 2.45 1.66
CA GLN A 70 33.30 1.98 2.86
C GLN A 70 33.58 2.95 3.98
N GLU A 71 32.52 3.44 4.61
CA GLU A 71 32.61 4.30 5.78
C GLU A 71 32.10 3.54 7.00
N ILE A 72 32.92 3.45 8.04
CA ILE A 72 32.56 2.82 9.30
C ILE A 72 31.90 3.88 10.18
N ILE A 73 30.65 3.63 10.55
CA ILE A 73 29.89 4.52 11.42
C ILE A 73 29.67 3.80 12.74
N VAL A 74 30.29 4.34 13.79
CA VAL A 74 30.14 3.86 15.17
C VAL A 74 28.77 4.28 15.68
N LEU A 75 28.08 3.33 16.29
CA LEU A 75 26.75 3.49 16.83
C LEU A 75 26.82 3.68 18.36
N PRO A 76 25.94 4.51 18.95
CA PRO A 76 25.74 4.54 20.39
C PRO A 76 25.37 3.16 20.95
N ASP A 77 25.73 2.90 22.20
CA ASP A 77 25.44 1.61 22.86
C ASP A 77 23.93 1.30 22.92
N ASP A 78 23.10 2.34 23.08
CA ASP A 78 21.65 2.22 23.16
C ASP A 78 20.93 2.22 21.79
N TYR A 79 21.69 2.21 20.68
CA TYR A 79 21.14 2.40 19.35
C TYR A 79 20.08 1.36 18.95
N TYR A 80 20.10 0.15 19.51
CA TYR A 80 19.09 -0.88 19.24
C TYR A 80 18.13 -1.16 20.40
N HIS A 81 18.21 -0.43 21.52
CA HIS A 81 17.41 -0.70 22.72
C HIS A 81 15.90 -0.66 22.47
N MET A 82 15.44 0.19 21.55
CA MET A 82 14.02 0.27 21.17
C MET A 82 13.48 -1.03 20.54
N LEU A 83 14.33 -1.91 20.01
CA LEU A 83 13.89 -3.25 19.55
C LEU A 83 13.48 -4.16 20.71
N GLY A 84 13.99 -3.91 21.91
CA GLY A 84 13.63 -4.61 23.14
C GLY A 84 12.32 -4.10 23.79
N VAL A 85 11.70 -3.07 23.22
CA VAL A 85 10.46 -2.48 23.75
C VAL A 85 9.25 -3.13 23.07
N GLY A 86 8.38 -3.76 23.88
CA GLY A 86 7.24 -4.55 23.40
C GLY A 86 5.92 -3.80 23.24
N ASP A 87 5.85 -2.55 23.70
CA ASP A 87 4.70 -1.68 23.47
C ASP A 87 5.12 -0.19 23.54
N TYR A 88 4.39 0.68 22.85
CA TYR A 88 4.64 2.11 22.80
C TYR A 88 3.36 2.88 23.10
N ASP A 89 3.26 3.53 24.27
CA ASP A 89 2.01 4.15 24.72
C ASP A 89 1.48 5.31 23.85
N PHE A 90 2.33 5.96 23.05
CA PHE A 90 1.97 7.16 22.28
C PHE A 90 2.39 7.09 20.81
N LEU A 91 3.68 7.29 20.54
CA LEU A 91 4.24 7.34 19.20
C LEU A 91 5.38 6.34 19.10
N ARG A 92 5.34 5.53 18.05
CA ARG A 92 6.46 4.67 17.70
C ARG A 92 7.67 5.51 17.31
N PRO A 93 8.90 5.05 17.60
CA PRO A 93 10.11 5.71 17.15
C PRO A 93 10.11 5.85 15.63
N ASP A 94 10.42 7.05 15.16
CA ASP A 94 10.48 7.39 13.74
C ASP A 94 11.45 6.49 12.99
N ASP A 95 12.57 6.18 13.62
CA ASP A 95 13.65 5.41 13.06
C ASP A 95 13.53 3.89 13.27
N TYR A 96 12.40 3.39 13.77
CA TYR A 96 12.20 1.95 14.02
C TYR A 96 12.50 1.13 12.76
N PHE A 97 11.90 1.49 11.62
CA PHE A 97 12.13 0.78 10.37
C PHE A 97 13.61 0.83 9.97
N LYS A 98 14.20 2.03 9.94
CA LYS A 98 15.61 2.23 9.58
C LYS A 98 16.55 1.37 10.43
N ARG A 99 16.35 1.38 11.74
CA ARG A 99 17.18 0.65 12.68
C ARG A 99 16.95 -0.87 12.58
N SER A 100 15.70 -1.33 12.44
CA SER A 100 15.41 -2.75 12.20
C SER A 100 16.04 -3.28 10.91
N ALA A 101 15.96 -2.52 9.80
CA ALA A 101 16.59 -2.87 8.53
C ALA A 101 18.12 -2.90 8.64
N ARG A 102 18.72 -1.96 9.36
CA ARG A 102 20.16 -1.94 9.64
C ARG A 102 20.60 -3.13 10.48
N PHE A 103 19.85 -3.47 11.53
CA PHE A 103 20.09 -4.65 12.35
C PHE A 103 20.06 -5.93 11.50
N ASN A 104 19.09 -6.04 10.59
CA ASN A 104 19.01 -7.17 9.65
C ASN A 104 20.19 -7.22 8.68
N LYS A 105 20.68 -6.06 8.16
CA LYS A 105 21.91 -6.01 7.35
C LYS A 105 23.12 -6.50 8.16
N MET A 106 23.17 -6.19 9.45
CA MET A 106 24.26 -6.62 10.34
C MET A 106 24.20 -8.12 10.64
N ILE A 107 23.01 -8.68 10.83
CA ILE A 107 22.84 -10.15 10.87
C ILE A 107 23.39 -10.79 9.59
N GLY A 108 23.06 -10.23 8.41
CA GLY A 108 23.59 -10.72 7.13
C GLY A 108 25.11 -10.70 7.09
N ARG A 109 25.73 -9.58 7.48
CA ARG A 109 27.19 -9.46 7.57
C ARG A 109 27.81 -10.47 8.54
N ILE A 110 27.20 -10.68 9.70
CA ILE A 110 27.68 -11.66 10.69
C ILE A 110 27.58 -13.07 10.12
N HIS A 111 26.48 -13.38 9.42
CA HIS A 111 26.31 -14.66 8.73
C HIS A 111 27.38 -14.87 7.67
N ASP A 112 27.70 -13.86 6.86
CA ASP A 112 28.74 -13.95 5.82
C ASP A 112 30.14 -14.17 6.43
N LYS A 113 30.43 -13.57 7.59
CA LYS A 113 31.74 -13.68 8.27
C LYS A 113 31.89 -14.94 9.12
N HIS A 114 30.83 -15.38 9.80
CA HIS A 114 30.90 -16.39 10.87
C HIS A 114 30.02 -17.62 10.61
N GLY A 115 29.27 -17.65 9.51
CA GLY A 115 28.30 -18.69 9.18
C GLY A 115 26.96 -18.51 9.89
N ASP A 116 26.06 -19.47 9.69
CA ASP A 116 24.73 -19.43 10.30
C ASP A 116 24.78 -19.75 11.80
N LEU A 117 24.54 -18.72 12.62
CA LEU A 117 24.45 -18.84 14.08
C LEU A 117 22.99 -18.99 14.58
N GLY A 118 22.02 -19.09 13.66
CA GLY A 118 20.60 -19.14 14.02
C GLY A 118 20.00 -17.79 14.44
N LEU A 119 20.66 -16.69 14.06
CA LEU A 119 20.16 -15.32 14.22
C LEU A 119 18.88 -15.13 13.40
N SER A 120 17.92 -14.40 13.95
CA SER A 120 16.61 -14.19 13.34
C SER A 120 16.41 -12.72 12.98
N ALA A 121 15.90 -12.45 11.78
CA ALA A 121 15.63 -11.08 11.35
C ALA A 121 14.54 -10.42 12.21
N ILE A 122 14.74 -9.15 12.51
CA ILE A 122 13.74 -8.27 13.13
C ILE A 122 12.64 -8.01 12.12
N LEU A 123 11.39 -8.11 12.55
CA LEU A 123 10.22 -7.92 11.70
C LEU A 123 10.02 -6.43 11.43
N PRO A 124 9.69 -6.02 10.19
CA PRO A 124 9.57 -4.62 9.83
C PRO A 124 8.33 -3.98 10.47
N VAL A 125 8.46 -2.73 10.90
CA VAL A 125 7.34 -1.91 11.37
C VAL A 125 7.39 -0.61 10.59
N ARG A 126 6.25 -0.20 10.02
CA ARG A 126 6.18 0.94 9.10
C ARG A 126 5.29 2.04 9.65
N THR A 127 5.71 3.28 9.45
CA THR A 127 4.93 4.46 9.83
C THR A 127 4.03 4.88 8.68
N ILE A 128 2.75 5.12 8.95
CA ILE A 128 1.77 5.51 7.94
C ILE A 128 1.52 7.02 8.03
N TYR A 129 1.61 7.71 6.88
CA TYR A 129 1.33 9.14 6.74
C TYR A 129 0.20 9.35 5.75
N THR A 130 -0.85 10.09 6.15
CA THR A 130 -2.00 10.29 5.27
C THR A 130 -2.81 11.55 5.52
N ASN A 131 -3.50 12.02 4.48
CA ASN A 131 -4.51 13.09 4.53
C ASN A 131 -5.95 12.54 4.51
N ILE A 132 -6.17 11.23 4.64
CA ILE A 132 -7.53 10.66 4.76
C ILE A 132 -8.22 11.26 6.00
N GLU A 133 -9.37 11.91 5.80
CA GLU A 133 -10.06 12.64 6.86
C GLU A 133 -10.59 11.71 7.96
N ALA A 134 -10.32 12.10 9.22
CA ALA A 134 -10.80 11.42 10.42
C ALA A 134 -10.51 9.90 10.44
N LEU A 135 -9.33 9.51 9.98
CA LEU A 135 -8.84 8.15 10.05
C LEU A 135 -8.55 7.77 11.51
N LYS A 136 -9.12 6.66 11.97
CA LYS A 136 -9.09 6.13 13.34
C LYS A 136 -8.29 4.83 13.41
N ILE A 137 -7.17 4.79 12.69
CA ILE A 137 -6.18 3.71 12.78
C ILE A 137 -5.07 4.23 13.69
N ASP A 138 -4.67 3.42 14.67
CA ASP A 138 -3.68 3.81 15.66
C ASP A 138 -2.32 4.11 15.00
N TYR A 139 -1.55 5.02 15.62
CA TYR A 139 -0.20 5.45 15.18
C TYR A 139 -0.10 6.06 13.77
N VAL A 140 -1.22 6.23 13.05
CA VAL A 140 -1.22 6.95 11.78
C VAL A 140 -0.95 8.43 12.02
N ARG A 141 -0.11 9.00 11.16
CA ARG A 141 0.31 10.39 11.23
C ARG A 141 -0.29 11.21 10.09
N PHE A 142 -0.42 12.50 10.33
CA PHE A 142 -0.84 13.45 9.30
C PHE A 142 0.20 13.53 8.18
N LEU A 143 -0.25 13.57 6.92
CA LEU A 143 0.61 13.72 5.74
C LEU A 143 1.46 14.98 5.83
N LEU A 144 2.79 14.83 5.81
CA LEU A 144 3.71 15.97 5.73
C LEU A 144 3.65 16.61 4.33
N PRO A 145 3.91 17.93 4.22
CA PRO A 145 3.98 18.61 2.91
C PRO A 145 5.03 18.00 1.98
N ASP A 146 6.13 17.52 2.55
CA ASP A 146 7.19 16.83 1.84
C ASP A 146 7.38 15.42 2.42
N TRP A 147 7.20 14.41 1.57
CA TRP A 147 7.36 13.02 1.99
C TRP A 147 8.82 12.65 2.31
N ARG A 148 9.79 13.42 1.80
CA ARG A 148 11.22 13.18 2.04
C ARG A 148 11.61 13.43 3.49
N ASP A 149 10.83 14.23 4.22
CA ASP A 149 11.02 14.46 5.65
C ASP A 149 10.47 13.32 6.52
N CYS A 150 9.64 12.44 5.94
CA CYS A 150 9.17 11.26 6.65
C CYS A 150 10.32 10.28 6.90
N PRO A 151 10.25 9.46 7.96
CA PRO A 151 11.26 8.44 8.22
C PRO A 151 11.31 7.34 7.16
N ASP A 152 12.46 6.68 7.05
CA ASP A 152 12.65 5.58 6.10
C ASP A 152 11.64 4.46 6.35
N GLY A 153 11.20 3.80 5.28
CA GLY A 153 10.19 2.75 5.34
C GLY A 153 8.76 3.24 5.46
N SER A 154 8.52 4.55 5.49
CA SER A 154 7.17 5.08 5.65
C SER A 154 6.26 4.72 4.48
N LEU A 155 4.98 4.57 4.79
CA LEU A 155 3.88 4.39 3.86
C LEU A 155 3.14 5.72 3.71
N ILE A 156 3.19 6.31 2.53
CA ILE A 156 2.56 7.60 2.23
C ILE A 156 1.25 7.34 1.50
N VAL A 157 0.14 7.85 2.02
CA VAL A 157 -1.19 7.65 1.44
C VAL A 157 -1.83 9.00 1.18
N ILE A 158 -2.09 9.30 -0.08
CA ILE A 158 -2.64 10.59 -0.49
C ILE A 158 -4.03 10.35 -1.09
N ASP A 159 -5.08 10.73 -0.35
CA ASP A 159 -6.44 10.76 -0.84
C ASP A 159 -6.71 12.01 -1.67
N GLU A 160 -7.54 11.83 -2.69
CA GLU A 160 -7.87 12.83 -3.71
C GLU A 160 -6.62 13.62 -4.17
N VAL A 161 -5.61 12.89 -4.67
CA VAL A 161 -4.27 13.40 -5.03
C VAL A 161 -4.27 14.68 -5.87
N GLN A 162 -5.33 14.92 -6.66
CA GLN A 162 -5.51 16.15 -7.43
C GLN A 162 -5.62 17.43 -6.58
N LEU A 163 -5.92 17.30 -5.29
CA LEU A 163 -6.03 18.41 -4.34
C LEU A 163 -4.70 18.71 -3.63
N VAL A 164 -3.67 17.90 -3.86
CA VAL A 164 -2.39 18.00 -3.15
C VAL A 164 -1.29 18.41 -4.13
N HIS A 165 -0.81 19.64 -3.97
CA HIS A 165 0.38 20.10 -4.69
C HIS A 165 1.64 19.45 -4.08
N PRO A 166 2.64 19.03 -4.88
CA PRO A 166 2.77 19.16 -6.33
C PRO A 166 2.24 17.97 -7.15
N TYR A 167 1.63 16.97 -6.50
CA TYR A 167 1.18 15.74 -7.17
C TYR A 167 0.08 15.94 -8.23
N SER A 168 -0.60 17.10 -8.18
CA SER A 168 -1.61 17.52 -9.14
C SER A 168 -1.10 18.45 -10.24
N ASP A 169 0.11 19.01 -10.13
CA ASP A 169 0.64 19.94 -11.13
C ASP A 169 1.19 19.17 -12.34
N ILE A 170 0.35 18.95 -13.34
CA ILE A 170 0.69 18.13 -14.52
C ILE A 170 1.86 18.74 -15.34
N LYS A 171 2.17 20.03 -15.17
CA LYS A 171 3.14 20.75 -16.02
C LYS A 171 4.51 20.89 -15.38
N ASP A 172 4.60 21.07 -14.06
CA ASP A 172 5.88 21.28 -13.38
C ASP A 172 6.67 19.98 -13.16
N ARG A 173 7.50 19.65 -14.16
CA ARG A 173 8.41 18.49 -14.10
C ARG A 173 9.68 18.75 -13.26
N SER A 174 9.88 19.96 -12.75
CA SER A 174 11.10 20.34 -12.04
C SER A 174 10.98 20.15 -10.53
N ASN A 175 9.78 19.91 -10.01
CA ASN A 175 9.55 19.82 -8.58
C ASN A 175 10.33 18.65 -7.94
N PRO A 176 11.25 18.91 -7.00
CA PRO A 176 12.06 17.88 -6.35
C PRO A 176 11.24 16.77 -5.67
N ILE A 177 10.09 17.13 -5.09
CA ILE A 177 9.18 16.19 -4.43
C ILE A 177 8.70 15.12 -5.41
N ILE A 178 8.52 15.50 -6.68
CA ILE A 178 8.07 14.58 -7.75
C ILE A 178 9.24 13.83 -8.36
N THR A 179 10.34 14.52 -8.69
CA THR A 179 11.47 13.89 -9.39
C THR A 179 12.13 12.81 -8.52
N GLU A 180 12.22 13.01 -7.21
CA GLU A 180 12.80 12.04 -6.27
C GLU A 180 11.91 10.81 -6.03
N LEU A 181 10.65 10.81 -6.48
CA LEU A 181 9.84 9.60 -6.47
C LEU A 181 10.46 8.50 -7.35
N SER A 182 11.35 8.81 -8.27
CA SER A 182 12.10 7.78 -9.03
C SER A 182 13.00 6.92 -8.13
N VAL A 183 13.53 7.48 -7.04
CA VAL A 183 14.49 6.83 -6.12
C VAL A 183 13.91 6.52 -4.74
N HIS A 184 12.60 6.70 -4.54
CA HIS A 184 11.92 6.47 -3.26
C HIS A 184 12.18 5.09 -2.62
N ARG A 185 12.45 4.06 -3.44
CA ARG A 185 12.73 2.69 -2.98
C ARG A 185 14.03 2.58 -2.19
N HIS A 186 15.02 3.46 -2.40
CA HIS A 186 16.28 3.46 -1.67
C HIS A 186 16.07 3.64 -0.16
N ARG A 187 15.03 4.39 0.21
CA ARG A 187 14.64 4.63 1.60
C ARG A 187 13.43 3.79 2.02
N GLY A 188 13.02 2.79 1.23
CA GLY A 188 11.93 1.88 1.57
C GLY A 188 10.52 2.48 1.56
N PHE A 189 10.30 3.63 0.91
CA PHE A 189 8.97 4.22 0.86
C PHE A 189 8.00 3.42 -0.02
N ASP A 190 6.74 3.41 0.38
CA ASP A 190 5.63 3.03 -0.50
C ASP A 190 4.57 4.13 -0.54
N PHE A 191 3.85 4.21 -1.65
CA PHE A 191 2.84 5.23 -1.89
C PHE A 191 1.51 4.58 -2.29
N TYR A 192 0.41 5.03 -1.70
CA TYR A 192 -0.94 4.80 -2.23
C TYR A 192 -1.55 6.14 -2.62
N LEU A 193 -1.71 6.35 -3.92
CA LEU A 193 -2.28 7.57 -4.49
C LEU A 193 -3.71 7.29 -4.91
N ILE A 194 -4.67 7.95 -4.26
CA ILE A 194 -6.10 7.72 -4.50
C ILE A 194 -6.66 8.90 -5.29
N THR A 195 -7.41 8.61 -6.34
CA THR A 195 -8.05 9.66 -7.14
C THR A 195 -9.29 9.16 -7.86
N GLN A 196 -10.15 10.08 -8.27
CA GLN A 196 -11.32 9.74 -9.08
C GLN A 196 -10.94 9.37 -10.52
N SER A 197 -9.92 10.01 -11.08
CA SER A 197 -9.49 9.85 -12.46
C SER A 197 -7.97 9.73 -12.56
N ALA A 198 -7.52 8.70 -13.28
CA ALA A 198 -6.10 8.47 -13.56
C ALA A 198 -5.43 9.67 -14.28
N GLY A 199 -6.22 10.47 -15.02
CA GLY A 199 -5.73 11.65 -15.73
C GLY A 199 -5.16 12.73 -14.80
N ASN A 200 -5.66 12.83 -13.57
CA ASN A 200 -5.31 13.87 -12.61
C ASN A 200 -3.90 13.74 -12.03
N LEU A 201 -3.27 12.59 -12.20
CA LEU A 201 -1.95 12.31 -11.67
C LEU A 201 -0.87 13.07 -12.46
N HIS A 202 0.13 13.62 -11.77
CA HIS A 202 1.31 14.21 -12.40
C HIS A 202 1.96 13.25 -13.41
N VAL A 203 2.40 13.77 -14.57
CA VAL A 203 2.91 12.96 -15.69
C VAL A 203 4.04 12.02 -15.28
N LEU A 204 5.07 12.53 -14.59
CA LEU A 204 6.20 11.73 -14.12
C LEU A 204 5.80 10.58 -13.17
N ILE A 205 4.73 10.74 -12.37
CA ILE A 205 4.32 9.68 -11.46
C ILE A 205 3.65 8.54 -12.24
N LYS A 206 2.98 8.83 -13.36
CA LYS A 206 2.30 7.80 -14.18
C LYS A 206 3.27 6.72 -14.62
N ASP A 207 4.48 7.10 -15.01
CA ASP A 207 5.52 6.16 -15.46
C ASP A 207 6.14 5.36 -14.30
N LEU A 208 5.98 5.84 -13.06
CA LEU A 208 6.49 5.19 -11.85
C LEU A 208 5.45 4.29 -11.16
N VAL A 209 4.21 4.25 -11.66
CA VAL A 209 3.14 3.40 -11.10
C VAL A 209 3.54 1.94 -11.24
N TYR A 210 3.75 1.29 -10.10
CA TYR A 210 4.03 -0.14 -10.03
C TYR A 210 2.77 -0.99 -10.17
N THR A 211 1.65 -0.53 -9.61
CA THR A 211 0.38 -1.24 -9.73
C THR A 211 -0.77 -0.24 -9.72
N HIS A 212 -1.72 -0.43 -10.62
CA HIS A 212 -2.93 0.38 -10.72
C HIS A 212 -4.15 -0.47 -10.37
N TYR A 213 -4.84 -0.10 -9.30
CA TYR A 213 -6.13 -0.63 -8.90
C TYR A 213 -7.25 0.30 -9.38
N HIS A 214 -8.18 -0.23 -10.16
CA HIS A 214 -9.35 0.52 -10.61
C HIS A 214 -10.63 -0.07 -10.01
N ALA A 215 -11.26 0.68 -9.11
CA ALA A 215 -12.52 0.33 -8.47
C ALA A 215 -13.71 0.79 -9.31
N THR A 216 -14.64 -0.12 -9.57
CA THR A 216 -15.90 0.14 -10.27
C THR A 216 -17.07 -0.48 -9.50
N VAL A 217 -18.28 0.02 -9.71
CA VAL A 217 -19.50 -0.60 -9.16
C VAL A 217 -20.43 -1.00 -10.31
N PRO A 218 -20.20 -2.16 -10.96
CA PRO A 218 -21.06 -2.62 -12.04
C PRO A 218 -22.53 -2.70 -11.57
N TYR A 219 -23.41 -2.01 -12.28
CA TYR A 219 -24.86 -1.93 -12.01
C TYR A 219 -25.26 -1.43 -10.60
N GLY A 220 -24.30 -0.91 -9.82
CA GLY A 220 -24.55 -0.40 -8.46
C GLY A 220 -24.63 -1.47 -7.37
N PHE A 221 -24.21 -2.72 -7.64
CA PHE A 221 -24.30 -3.81 -6.65
C PHE A 221 -23.06 -3.95 -5.76
N GLN A 222 -21.96 -4.42 -6.34
CA GLN A 222 -20.74 -4.73 -5.60
C GLN A 222 -19.56 -4.00 -6.24
N THR A 223 -18.63 -3.54 -5.42
CA THR A 223 -17.38 -2.98 -5.94
C THR A 223 -16.56 -4.12 -6.55
N LYS A 224 -16.13 -3.95 -7.79
CA LYS A 224 -15.15 -4.80 -8.46
C LYS A 224 -13.88 -4.00 -8.70
N ILE A 225 -12.75 -4.54 -8.27
CA ILE A 225 -11.42 -3.97 -8.43
C ILE A 225 -10.72 -4.70 -9.56
N TYR A 226 -10.15 -3.93 -10.49
CA TYR A 226 -9.30 -4.42 -11.57
C TYR A 226 -7.86 -4.02 -11.28
N GLN A 227 -6.93 -4.96 -11.35
CA GLN A 227 -5.50 -4.74 -11.13
C GLN A 227 -4.73 -4.74 -12.46
N TYR A 228 -3.82 -3.79 -12.60
CA TYR A 228 -2.88 -3.69 -13.72
C TYR A 228 -1.46 -3.51 -13.17
N GLY A 229 -0.44 -4.13 -13.78
CA GLY A 229 0.97 -3.94 -13.45
C GLY A 229 1.58 -2.62 -13.94
N GLU A 230 0.77 -1.72 -14.50
CA GLU A 230 1.19 -0.42 -15.00
C GLU A 230 0.05 0.61 -14.95
N PHE A 231 0.39 1.88 -15.17
CA PHE A 231 -0.60 2.94 -15.30
C PHE A 231 -1.54 2.70 -16.50
N LYS A 232 -2.85 2.94 -16.28
CA LYS A 232 -3.87 2.94 -17.35
C LYS A 232 -4.58 4.28 -17.36
N SER A 233 -4.52 4.99 -18.49
CA SER A 233 -5.13 6.31 -18.65
C SER A 233 -6.65 6.29 -18.61
N ASN A 234 -7.25 5.27 -19.25
CA ASN A 234 -8.71 5.10 -19.30
C ASN A 234 -9.13 3.69 -18.84
N PRO A 235 -9.06 3.39 -17.54
CA PRO A 235 -9.39 2.07 -17.00
C PRO A 235 -10.90 1.75 -17.05
N ASN A 236 -11.74 2.73 -17.40
CA ASN A 236 -13.17 2.52 -17.59
C ASN A 236 -13.51 1.87 -18.95
N ALA A 237 -12.62 2.01 -19.95
CA ALA A 237 -12.81 1.46 -21.28
C ALA A 237 -12.93 -0.07 -21.23
N ARG A 238 -13.89 -0.62 -21.99
CA ARG A 238 -14.16 -2.07 -22.00
C ARG A 238 -12.93 -2.87 -22.43
N THR A 239 -12.19 -2.39 -23.44
CA THR A 239 -10.96 -3.03 -23.92
C THR A 239 -9.90 -3.07 -22.83
N VAL A 240 -9.69 -1.96 -22.10
CA VAL A 240 -8.72 -1.89 -21.01
C VAL A 240 -9.10 -2.80 -19.84
N LYS A 241 -10.39 -2.89 -19.48
CA LYS A 241 -10.84 -3.82 -18.43
C LYS A 241 -10.54 -5.29 -18.73
N LEU A 242 -10.49 -5.67 -20.01
CA LEU A 242 -10.15 -7.03 -20.43
C LEU A 242 -8.65 -7.32 -20.34
N THR A 243 -7.80 -6.28 -20.30
CA THR A 243 -6.34 -6.42 -20.10
C THR A 243 -5.93 -6.38 -18.64
N ALA A 244 -6.89 -6.45 -17.70
CA ALA A 244 -6.57 -6.52 -16.28
C ALA A 244 -5.87 -7.85 -15.99
N GLU A 245 -4.76 -7.81 -15.26
CA GLU A 245 -4.02 -9.00 -14.84
C GLU A 245 -4.82 -9.80 -13.81
N ASP A 246 -5.54 -9.10 -12.95
CA ASP A 246 -6.46 -9.70 -11.98
C ASP A 246 -7.71 -8.84 -11.79
N SER A 247 -8.80 -9.46 -11.35
CA SER A 247 -9.97 -8.74 -10.91
C SER A 247 -10.73 -9.49 -9.82
N PHE A 248 -11.05 -8.79 -8.73
CA PHE A 248 -11.74 -9.37 -7.59
C PHE A 248 -12.86 -8.46 -7.09
N SER A 249 -13.84 -9.08 -6.45
CA SER A 249 -14.93 -8.36 -5.80
C SER A 249 -14.50 -7.90 -4.41
N PHE A 250 -14.79 -6.64 -4.09
CA PHE A 250 -14.46 -6.03 -2.81
C PHE A 250 -15.74 -5.61 -2.07
N THR A 251 -15.95 -6.22 -0.90
CA THR A 251 -17.01 -5.83 0.03
C THR A 251 -16.35 -5.44 1.36
N PRO A 252 -16.11 -4.14 1.60
CA PRO A 252 -15.53 -3.70 2.87
C PRO A 252 -16.47 -4.05 4.02
N SER A 253 -15.89 -4.52 5.12
CA SER A 253 -16.64 -4.77 6.36
C SER A 253 -17.14 -3.46 6.97
N GLN A 254 -18.15 -3.54 7.84
CA GLN A 254 -18.66 -2.37 8.57
C GLN A 254 -17.59 -1.73 9.46
N HIS A 255 -16.60 -2.51 9.92
CA HIS A 255 -15.47 -1.99 10.68
C HIS A 255 -14.67 -0.95 9.88
N ILE A 256 -14.37 -1.22 8.61
CA ILE A 256 -13.63 -0.30 7.74
C ILE A 256 -14.33 1.06 7.63
N PHE A 257 -15.66 1.10 7.54
CA PHE A 257 -16.39 2.37 7.50
C PHE A 257 -16.43 3.12 8.83
N LYS A 258 -16.15 2.45 9.96
CA LYS A 258 -15.99 3.12 11.27
C LYS A 258 -14.61 3.76 11.41
N LEU A 259 -13.61 3.26 10.66
CA LEU A 259 -12.24 3.72 10.72
C LEU A 259 -12.01 5.07 10.03
N TYR A 260 -12.90 5.55 9.15
CA TYR A 260 -12.69 6.83 8.48
C TYR A 260 -14.02 7.52 8.15
N LYS A 261 -13.97 8.82 7.88
CA LYS A 261 -15.15 9.58 7.43
C LYS A 261 -15.15 9.68 5.91
N SER A 262 -16.09 9.00 5.26
CA SER A 262 -16.30 9.16 3.82
C SER A 262 -16.97 10.50 3.53
N THR A 263 -16.34 11.35 2.72
CA THR A 263 -16.85 12.67 2.29
C THR A 263 -17.98 12.60 1.25
N ASN A 264 -18.28 11.41 0.72
CA ASN A 264 -19.29 11.25 -0.32
C ASN A 264 -20.68 10.96 0.25
N ILE A 265 -21.58 11.94 0.14
CA ILE A 265 -23.03 11.74 0.22
C ILE A 265 -23.40 10.60 -0.73
N ASN A 266 -23.92 9.49 -0.20
CA ASN A 266 -24.31 8.29 -0.92
C ASN A 266 -25.30 8.61 -2.06
N THR A 267 -24.77 8.84 -3.27
CA THR A 267 -25.57 9.16 -4.48
C THR A 267 -25.64 7.97 -5.46
N ALA A 268 -24.97 6.87 -5.15
CA ALA A 268 -25.01 5.65 -5.96
C ALA A 268 -26.37 4.96 -5.82
N LYS A 269 -27.28 5.23 -6.77
CA LYS A 269 -28.53 4.48 -6.92
C LYS A 269 -28.27 3.23 -7.76
N SER A 270 -28.74 2.07 -7.30
CA SER A 270 -28.69 0.81 -8.05
C SER A 270 -29.35 0.98 -9.42
N ARG A 271 -28.67 0.57 -10.49
CA ARG A 271 -29.19 0.67 -11.86
C ARG A 271 -29.39 -0.75 -12.40
N LEU A 272 -30.60 -1.28 -12.23
CA LEU A 272 -30.97 -2.55 -12.84
C LEU A 272 -30.91 -2.42 -14.37
N PRO A 273 -30.33 -3.39 -15.11
CA PRO A 273 -30.28 -3.36 -16.56
C PRO A 273 -31.63 -3.78 -17.16
N ILE A 274 -32.70 -3.01 -16.86
CA ILE A 274 -34.10 -3.33 -17.19
C ILE A 274 -34.26 -3.69 -18.68
N ARG A 275 -33.59 -2.96 -19.59
CA ARG A 275 -33.65 -3.26 -21.04
C ARG A 275 -33.18 -4.69 -21.38
N ARG A 276 -32.13 -5.20 -20.74
CA ARG A 276 -31.62 -6.56 -20.99
C ARG A 276 -32.55 -7.62 -20.41
N LEU A 277 -33.11 -7.36 -19.23
CA LEU A 277 -34.11 -8.24 -18.61
C LEU A 277 -35.38 -8.32 -19.46
N VAL A 278 -35.87 -7.17 -19.97
CA VAL A 278 -37.04 -7.13 -20.86
C VAL A 278 -36.80 -7.95 -22.13
N ILE A 279 -35.63 -7.83 -22.77
CA ILE A 279 -35.29 -8.64 -23.96
C ILE A 279 -35.25 -10.13 -23.63
N LEU A 280 -34.66 -10.51 -22.48
CA LEU A 280 -34.60 -11.90 -22.04
C LEU A 280 -36.01 -12.47 -21.78
N PHE A 281 -36.85 -11.73 -21.04
CA PHE A 281 -38.23 -12.16 -20.76
C PHE A 281 -39.10 -12.20 -22.02
N ALA A 282 -38.90 -11.28 -22.97
CA ALA A 282 -39.57 -11.33 -24.26
C ALA A 282 -39.18 -12.58 -25.07
N PHE A 283 -37.90 -12.94 -25.09
CA PHE A 283 -37.41 -14.16 -25.76
C PHE A 283 -37.96 -15.44 -25.12
N VAL A 284 -37.92 -15.53 -23.79
CA VAL A 284 -38.47 -16.67 -23.04
C VAL A 284 -39.98 -16.75 -23.24
N GLY A 285 -40.70 -15.64 -23.15
CA GLY A 285 -42.13 -15.56 -23.40
C GLY A 285 -42.51 -15.98 -24.82
N PHE A 286 -41.75 -15.55 -25.83
CA PHE A 286 -41.94 -15.96 -27.22
C PHE A 286 -41.70 -17.46 -27.41
N GLY A 287 -40.67 -18.03 -26.77
CA GLY A 287 -40.42 -19.48 -26.78
C GLY A 287 -41.57 -20.28 -26.16
N ILE A 288 -42.07 -19.85 -24.99
CA ILE A 288 -43.23 -20.47 -24.33
C ILE A 288 -44.48 -20.36 -25.20
N PHE A 289 -44.69 -19.20 -25.85
CA PHE A 289 -45.80 -19.01 -26.78
C PHE A 289 -45.73 -19.97 -27.97
N LEU A 290 -44.56 -20.13 -28.60
CA LEU A 290 -44.38 -21.06 -29.73
C LEU A 290 -44.62 -22.52 -29.32
N VAL A 291 -44.10 -22.95 -28.16
CA VAL A 291 -44.32 -24.30 -27.64
C VAL A 291 -45.80 -24.53 -27.31
N SER A 292 -46.45 -23.55 -26.68
CA SER A 292 -47.88 -23.62 -26.37
C SER A 292 -48.72 -23.70 -27.64
N TYR A 293 -48.43 -22.83 -28.62
CA TYR A 293 -49.08 -22.84 -29.93
C TYR A 293 -48.94 -24.21 -30.60
N ALA A 294 -47.74 -24.78 -30.66
CA ALA A 294 -47.51 -26.10 -31.25
C ALA A 294 -48.24 -27.25 -30.53
N LEU A 295 -48.40 -27.17 -29.20
CA LEU A 295 -49.15 -28.15 -28.40
C LEU A 295 -50.67 -28.03 -28.55
N PHE A 296 -51.19 -26.84 -28.88
CA PHE A 296 -52.62 -26.63 -29.14
C PHE A 296 -52.99 -26.92 -30.61
N ASP A 297 -52.05 -26.76 -31.55
CA ASP A 297 -52.24 -27.08 -32.99
C ASP A 297 -52.14 -28.59 -33.29
N THR A 298 -51.72 -29.40 -32.30
CA THR A 298 -51.61 -30.87 -32.39
C THR A 298 -52.78 -31.62 -31.72
N LYS A 299 -53.84 -30.92 -31.31
CA LYS A 299 -55.12 -31.49 -30.87
C LYS A 299 -56.22 -31.18 -31.88
#